data_AF-A0AAN0NEJ7-F1
#
_entry.id   AF-A0AAN0NEJ7-F1
#
_cell.length_a   1.000
_cell.length_b   1.000
_cell.length_c   1.000
_cell.angle_alpha   90.00
_cell.angle_beta   90.00
_cell.angle_gamma   90.00
#
_symmetry.space_group_name_H-M   'P 1'
#
loop_
_entity.id
_entity.type
_entity.pdbx_description
1 polymer ?
#
loop_
_entity_poly.entity_id
_entity_poly.type
_entity_poly.pdbx_seq_one_letter_code
_entity_poly.pdbx_strand_id
1 'polypeptide(L)'
;MTDSYFIAGGWPGDLINIANSIGVSQAYENITRSTIPGSRMAARWHNSVNDARPSDPSADARQDIADFDTLMITEISPPPRPGQASDAQSMADSLDYLCRFAANTLENGNSGNGASDVVLWSNWPALTMWRPERPPYTASWQEFANFRAALPEFGRSYEFMAEYASWKMRQTHPSLPDEWRIWVFPGHLWMARVWDDIEAGKVPGVTNMQDLFEDDIHTNGIGGYGLACLVTTCLYQFNLSNRRTFHTPAGISAPLRTYFATLAWDIATSYAPAGMTGNLRSAPLWNAVTMNDPLPNWPPSDLDEVN
;
A
#
# COMPACT_ATOMS: atom_id res chain seq x y z
N MET A 1 2.60 -3.34 -12.61
CA MET A 1 2.39 -2.88 -11.20
C MET A 1 3.66 -2.24 -10.69
N THR A 2 3.57 -1.10 -10.00
CA THR A 2 4.73 -0.44 -9.38
C THR A 2 4.54 -0.01 -7.93
N ASP A 3 5.54 -0.27 -7.06
CA ASP A 3 6.19 0.73 -6.16
C ASP A 3 6.00 0.79 -4.61
N SER A 4 5.79 -0.29 -3.85
CA SER A 4 5.99 -0.18 -2.37
C SER A 4 6.32 -1.43 -1.56
N TYR A 5 6.57 -2.55 -2.20
CA TYR A 5 6.68 -3.83 -1.50
C TYR A 5 8.14 -4.13 -1.03
N PHE A 6 8.54 -3.48 0.08
CA PHE A 6 9.72 -3.74 0.96
C PHE A 6 11.10 -3.13 0.65
N ILE A 7 11.81 -2.77 1.74
CA ILE A 7 13.12 -2.07 1.82
C ILE A 7 14.26 -3.02 2.26
N ALA A 8 14.01 -4.29 2.55
CA ALA A 8 15.06 -5.29 2.79
C ALA A 8 14.67 -6.64 2.15
N GLY A 9 15.52 -7.13 1.23
CA GLY A 9 15.25 -8.28 0.37
C GLY A 9 15.01 -7.88 -1.09
N GLY A 10 15.45 -8.75 -2.02
CA GLY A 10 15.33 -8.51 -3.46
C GLY A 10 13.89 -8.19 -3.83
N TRP A 11 13.67 -6.98 -4.34
CA TRP A 11 12.36 -6.57 -4.81
C TRP A 11 12.03 -7.35 -6.08
N PRO A 12 10.77 -7.79 -6.26
CA PRO A 12 9.60 -7.60 -5.39
C PRO A 12 9.34 -8.78 -4.46
N GLY A 13 10.18 -9.01 -3.46
CA GLY A 13 10.02 -10.12 -2.52
C GLY A 13 9.64 -11.42 -3.26
N ASP A 14 8.71 -12.18 -2.69
CA ASP A 14 8.14 -13.35 -3.36
C ASP A 14 6.93 -13.05 -4.26
N LEU A 15 6.54 -11.78 -4.45
CA LEU A 15 5.34 -11.44 -5.24
C LEU A 15 5.45 -11.95 -6.68
N ILE A 16 6.53 -11.62 -7.39
CA ILE A 16 6.72 -12.12 -8.77
C ILE A 16 6.77 -13.64 -8.79
N ASN A 17 7.48 -14.27 -7.84
CA ASN A 17 7.60 -15.71 -7.80
C ASN A 17 6.23 -16.39 -7.55
N ILE A 18 5.41 -15.85 -6.65
CA ILE A 18 4.04 -16.31 -6.39
C ILE A 18 3.19 -16.10 -7.64
N ALA A 19 3.18 -14.89 -8.22
CA ALA A 19 2.42 -14.54 -9.42
C ALA A 19 2.74 -15.49 -10.59
N ASN A 20 4.04 -15.70 -10.87
CA ASN A 20 4.50 -16.65 -11.87
C ASN A 20 4.00 -18.08 -11.57
N SER A 21 4.08 -18.52 -10.31
CA SER A 21 3.64 -19.87 -9.91
C SER A 21 2.12 -20.11 -9.98
N ILE A 22 1.32 -19.04 -10.01
CA ILE A 22 -0.14 -19.11 -10.21
C ILE A 22 -0.55 -18.85 -11.66
N GLY A 23 0.41 -18.69 -12.58
CA GLY A 23 0.18 -18.59 -14.01
C GLY A 23 0.00 -17.18 -14.55
N VAL A 24 0.41 -16.15 -13.80
CA VAL A 24 0.48 -14.78 -14.32
C VAL A 24 1.55 -14.74 -15.43
N SER A 25 1.13 -14.40 -16.64
CA SER A 25 2.02 -14.32 -17.79
C SER A 25 3.06 -13.22 -17.60
N GLN A 26 4.32 -13.54 -17.89
CA GLN A 26 5.41 -12.57 -17.92
C GLN A 26 5.50 -11.75 -16.62
N ALA A 27 5.33 -12.41 -15.47
CA ALA A 27 5.33 -11.72 -14.17
C ALA A 27 6.65 -10.98 -13.90
N TYR A 28 7.77 -11.47 -14.43
CA TYR A 28 9.09 -10.83 -14.28
C TYR A 28 9.23 -9.56 -15.13
N GLU A 29 8.49 -9.46 -16.23
CA GLU A 29 8.47 -8.29 -17.10
C GLU A 29 7.38 -7.28 -16.69
N ASN A 30 6.25 -7.76 -16.15
CA ASN A 30 5.04 -6.94 -15.94
C ASN A 30 4.90 -6.34 -14.53
N ILE A 31 5.81 -6.66 -13.62
CA ILE A 31 5.83 -6.16 -12.25
C ILE A 31 7.22 -5.53 -12.03
N THR A 32 7.27 -4.19 -11.94
CA THR A 32 8.53 -3.45 -11.70
C THR A 32 8.44 -2.47 -10.54
N ARG A 33 9.57 -2.02 -10.01
CA ARG A 33 9.65 -1.01 -8.95
C ARG A 33 9.82 0.34 -9.62
N SER A 34 9.17 1.38 -9.09
CA SER A 34 9.36 2.71 -9.66
C SER A 34 10.42 3.55 -8.93
N THR A 35 10.34 3.69 -7.61
CA THR A 35 11.26 4.57 -6.86
C THR A 35 11.68 3.93 -5.55
N ILE A 36 11.71 4.68 -4.44
CA ILE A 36 12.16 4.20 -3.13
C ILE A 36 10.93 3.71 -2.36
N PRO A 37 10.76 2.39 -2.15
CA PRO A 37 9.63 1.86 -1.41
C PRO A 37 9.55 2.50 -0.02
N GLY A 38 8.33 2.80 0.44
CA GLY A 38 8.08 3.37 1.76
C GLY A 38 8.55 4.81 1.99
N SER A 39 9.08 5.49 0.97
CA SER A 39 9.30 6.95 1.01
C SER A 39 8.01 7.72 0.68
N ARG A 40 7.99 9.02 0.99
CA ARG A 40 6.81 9.87 0.79
C ARG A 40 6.42 9.96 -0.67
N MET A 41 5.13 10.01 -0.96
CA MET A 41 4.65 10.24 -2.33
C MET A 41 5.23 11.56 -2.90
N ALA A 42 5.26 12.62 -2.09
CA ALA A 42 5.92 13.88 -2.43
C ALA A 42 7.39 13.72 -2.82
N ALA A 43 8.16 12.97 -2.02
CA ALA A 43 9.56 12.75 -2.29
C ALA A 43 9.77 11.95 -3.57
N ARG A 44 8.91 10.96 -3.84
CA ARG A 44 8.98 10.10 -5.03
C ARG A 44 8.66 10.88 -6.29
N TRP A 45 7.66 11.75 -6.23
CA TRP A 45 7.31 12.65 -7.32
C TRP A 45 8.49 13.55 -7.74
N HIS A 46 9.26 14.07 -6.78
CA HIS A 46 10.35 15.01 -7.04
C HIS A 46 11.72 14.37 -7.29
N ASN A 47 11.98 13.16 -6.79
CA ASN A 47 13.32 12.56 -6.78
C ASN A 47 13.44 11.31 -7.65
N SER A 48 12.63 11.22 -8.70
CA SER A 48 12.51 9.99 -9.47
C SER A 48 13.71 9.64 -10.36
N VAL A 49 14.56 10.61 -10.69
CA VAL A 49 15.64 10.42 -11.70
C VAL A 49 17.07 10.40 -11.12
N ASN A 50 17.27 10.68 -9.82
CA ASN A 50 18.61 10.99 -9.29
C ASN A 50 18.96 10.39 -7.92
N ASP A 51 18.16 9.48 -7.34
CA ASP A 51 18.59 8.80 -6.12
C ASP A 51 19.65 7.73 -6.46
N ALA A 52 20.89 8.00 -6.07
CA ALA A 52 22.07 7.15 -6.22
C ALA A 52 22.02 5.83 -5.39
N ARG A 53 20.83 5.32 -5.08
CA ARG A 53 20.60 4.02 -4.46
C ARG A 53 20.19 3.02 -5.56
N PRO A 54 21.16 2.31 -6.16
CA PRO A 54 20.92 1.45 -7.31
C PRO A 54 20.17 0.21 -6.83
N SER A 55 18.86 0.15 -7.08
CA SER A 55 18.16 -1.12 -6.91
C SER A 55 17.11 -1.42 -7.96
N ASP A 56 16.67 -0.43 -8.75
CA ASP A 56 16.20 -0.65 -10.13
C ASP A 56 16.02 0.71 -10.84
N PRO A 57 16.84 1.07 -11.86
CA PRO A 57 16.65 2.28 -12.65
C PRO A 57 15.66 2.09 -13.82
N SER A 58 14.92 0.98 -13.89
CA SER A 58 14.18 0.60 -15.11
C SER A 58 12.79 1.21 -15.28
N ALA A 59 12.20 1.81 -14.25
CA ALA A 59 10.90 2.49 -14.36
C ALA A 59 10.75 3.59 -13.31
N ASP A 60 10.07 4.67 -13.65
CA ASP A 60 9.62 5.75 -12.77
C ASP A 60 8.11 5.91 -12.96
N ALA A 61 7.29 5.68 -11.93
CA ALA A 61 5.83 5.77 -12.07
C ALA A 61 5.32 7.19 -12.35
N ARG A 62 6.19 8.22 -12.24
CA ARG A 62 5.89 9.56 -12.74
C ARG A 62 6.08 9.62 -14.26
N GLN A 63 7.16 9.08 -14.81
CA GLN A 63 7.56 9.26 -16.22
C GLN A 63 7.16 8.10 -17.14
N ASP A 64 7.20 6.87 -16.63
CA ASP A 64 7.02 5.63 -17.38
C ASP A 64 5.64 4.99 -17.09
N ILE A 65 4.69 5.74 -16.53
CA ILE A 65 3.37 5.20 -16.17
C ILE A 65 2.63 4.60 -17.37
N ALA A 66 2.94 5.08 -18.58
CA ALA A 66 2.41 4.56 -19.84
C ALA A 66 2.70 3.06 -20.06
N ASP A 67 3.75 2.51 -19.43
CA ASP A 67 4.06 1.09 -19.55
C ASP A 67 3.22 0.21 -18.59
N PHE A 68 2.32 0.80 -17.81
CA PHE A 68 1.58 0.09 -16.75
C PHE A 68 0.07 0.31 -16.80
N ASP A 69 -0.66 -0.77 -16.53
CA ASP A 69 -2.12 -0.76 -16.32
C ASP A 69 -2.51 -0.59 -14.85
N THR A 70 -1.54 -0.65 -13.93
CA THR A 70 -1.78 -0.60 -12.48
C THR A 70 -0.67 0.13 -11.73
N LEU A 71 -1.05 1.15 -10.97
CA LEU A 71 -0.21 1.81 -9.97
C LEU A 71 -0.48 1.21 -8.58
N MET A 72 0.56 0.83 -7.84
CA MET A 72 0.45 0.42 -6.43
C MET A 72 1.38 1.25 -5.54
N ILE A 73 0.85 2.33 -5.00
CA ILE A 73 1.63 3.32 -4.25
C ILE A 73 1.42 3.18 -2.73
N THR A 74 2.32 3.73 -1.94
CA THR A 74 2.19 3.84 -0.48
C THR A 74 2.63 5.22 -0.02
N GLU A 75 2.34 5.55 1.23
CA GLU A 75 2.85 6.74 1.91
C GLU A 75 3.92 6.34 2.94
N ILE A 76 4.66 7.31 3.48
CA ILE A 76 5.62 7.11 4.56
C ILE A 76 4.95 6.49 5.80
N SER A 77 5.75 5.81 6.62
CA SER A 77 5.37 5.41 7.98
C SER A 77 6.00 6.34 9.04
N PRO A 78 5.20 6.92 9.95
CA PRO A 78 3.74 6.89 9.98
C PRO A 78 3.09 7.86 8.98
N PRO A 79 1.86 7.59 8.48
CA PRO A 79 1.12 8.53 7.64
C PRO A 79 0.56 9.71 8.47
N PRO A 80 0.18 10.84 7.84
CA PRO A 80 -0.56 11.88 8.54
C PRO A 80 -1.94 11.38 9.00
N ARG A 81 -2.47 11.91 10.12
CA ARG A 81 -3.76 11.47 10.68
C ARG A 81 -4.94 12.36 10.27
N PRO A 82 -6.07 11.79 9.82
CA PRO A 82 -7.25 12.57 9.47
C PRO A 82 -7.92 13.15 10.71
N GLY A 83 -8.15 14.46 10.71
CA GLY A 83 -8.81 15.19 11.80
C GLY A 83 -7.87 15.68 12.91
N GLN A 84 -6.56 15.39 12.81
CA GLN A 84 -5.56 15.90 13.73
C GLN A 84 -4.99 17.22 13.22
N ALA A 85 -5.19 18.30 13.98
CA ALA A 85 -4.81 19.65 13.53
C ALA A 85 -3.30 19.79 13.26
N SER A 86 -2.46 19.11 14.05
CA SER A 86 -0.99 19.08 13.85
C SER A 86 -0.58 18.44 12.52
N ASP A 87 -1.44 17.58 11.96
CA ASP A 87 -1.13 16.77 10.78
C ASP A 87 -1.82 17.32 9.54
N ALA A 88 -2.64 18.38 9.65
CA ALA A 88 -3.47 18.89 8.56
C ALA A 88 -2.68 19.27 7.31
N GLN A 89 -1.53 19.96 7.46
CA GLN A 89 -0.69 20.33 6.33
C GLN A 89 -0.05 19.09 5.67
N SER A 90 0.40 18.14 6.49
CA SER A 90 1.00 16.89 6.01
C SER A 90 -0.03 16.00 5.31
N MET A 91 -1.28 15.99 5.81
CA MET A 91 -2.40 15.32 5.16
C MET A 91 -2.69 15.96 3.81
N ALA A 92 -2.81 17.29 3.74
CA ALA A 92 -3.00 17.98 2.46
C ALA A 92 -1.88 17.66 1.46
N ASP A 93 -0.63 17.62 1.90
CA ASP A 93 0.52 17.21 1.08
C ASP A 93 0.36 15.76 0.55
N SER A 94 0.10 14.78 1.43
CA SER A 94 -0.15 13.38 1.01
C SER A 94 -1.34 13.25 0.05
N LEU A 95 -2.42 13.99 0.27
CA LEU A 95 -3.58 14.00 -0.62
C LEU A 95 -3.24 14.59 -1.99
N ASP A 96 -2.45 15.67 -2.05
CA ASP A 96 -2.04 16.30 -3.31
C ASP A 96 -1.28 15.28 -4.17
N TYR A 97 -0.23 14.66 -3.62
CA TYR A 97 0.57 13.71 -4.39
C TYR A 97 -0.17 12.42 -4.71
N LEU A 98 -1.07 11.94 -3.85
CA LEU A 98 -1.93 10.82 -4.23
C LEU A 98 -2.83 11.19 -5.42
N CYS A 99 -3.40 12.39 -5.44
CA CYS A 99 -4.19 12.89 -6.56
C CYS A 99 -3.33 13.05 -7.83
N ARG A 100 -2.10 13.56 -7.72
CA ARG A 100 -1.17 13.68 -8.86
C ARG A 100 -0.83 12.32 -9.47
N PHE A 101 -0.47 11.33 -8.64
CA PHE A 101 -0.18 9.98 -9.12
C PHE A 101 -1.42 9.29 -9.72
N ALA A 102 -2.60 9.47 -9.09
CA ALA A 102 -3.84 8.92 -9.62
C ALA A 102 -4.21 9.54 -10.98
N ALA A 103 -4.14 10.87 -11.11
CA ALA A 103 -4.39 11.56 -12.37
C ALA A 103 -3.39 11.13 -13.45
N ASN A 104 -2.09 11.09 -13.14
CA ASN A 104 -1.08 10.60 -14.08
C ASN A 104 -1.39 9.17 -14.56
N THR A 105 -1.85 8.30 -13.67
CA THR A 105 -2.25 6.93 -14.02
C THR A 105 -3.48 6.92 -14.94
N LEU A 106 -4.51 7.71 -14.60
CA LEU A 106 -5.76 7.82 -15.36
C LEU A 106 -5.58 8.48 -16.74
N GLU A 107 -4.63 9.39 -16.88
CA GLU A 107 -4.40 10.16 -18.10
C GLU A 107 -3.36 9.49 -19.00
N ASN A 108 -2.27 8.99 -18.42
CA ASN A 108 -1.08 8.58 -19.17
C ASN A 108 -0.78 7.07 -19.09
N GLY A 109 -1.44 6.32 -18.21
CA GLY A 109 -1.24 4.86 -18.10
C GLY A 109 -1.69 4.08 -19.33
N ASN A 110 -1.40 2.78 -19.39
CA ASN A 110 -1.85 1.86 -20.45
C ASN A 110 -1.60 2.39 -21.88
N SER A 111 -0.32 2.56 -22.23
CA SER A 111 0.15 3.12 -23.51
C SER A 111 -0.44 4.50 -23.83
N GLY A 112 -0.68 5.34 -22.81
CA GLY A 112 -1.30 6.66 -22.95
C GLY A 112 -2.83 6.64 -23.14
N ASN A 113 -3.49 5.50 -22.94
CA ASN A 113 -4.96 5.41 -23.01
C ASN A 113 -5.65 5.63 -21.66
N GLY A 114 -4.88 5.77 -20.59
CA GLY A 114 -5.36 5.79 -19.22
C GLY A 114 -5.47 4.39 -18.61
N ALA A 115 -4.94 4.24 -17.41
CA ALA A 115 -5.06 3.05 -16.59
C ALA A 115 -6.03 3.30 -15.44
N SER A 116 -6.98 2.38 -15.21
CA SER A 116 -7.99 2.53 -14.15
C SER A 116 -7.53 2.07 -12.78
N ASP A 117 -6.49 1.24 -12.69
CA ASP A 117 -6.18 0.53 -11.45
C ASP A 117 -5.17 1.31 -10.62
N VAL A 118 -5.67 2.00 -9.61
CA VAL A 118 -4.86 2.70 -8.60
C VAL A 118 -5.06 2.03 -7.26
N VAL A 119 -3.97 1.56 -6.66
CA VAL A 119 -3.95 0.87 -5.37
C VAL A 119 -3.09 1.65 -4.39
N LEU A 120 -3.62 1.89 -3.20
CA LEU A 120 -2.91 2.43 -2.06
C LEU A 120 -2.59 1.30 -1.07
N TRP A 121 -1.32 0.94 -0.99
CA TRP A 121 -0.79 0.02 0.00
C TRP A 121 -0.68 0.69 1.35
N SER A 122 -1.37 0.15 2.35
CA SER A 122 -1.27 0.60 3.73
C SER A 122 -0.14 -0.11 4.48
N ASN A 123 0.73 0.67 5.12
CA ASN A 123 1.88 0.17 5.89
C ASN A 123 1.60 0.11 7.41
N TRP A 124 2.65 0.04 8.24
CA TRP A 124 2.59 -0.13 9.70
C TRP A 124 3.64 0.75 10.41
N PRO A 125 3.48 1.02 11.72
CA PRO A 125 4.48 1.73 12.52
C PRO A 125 5.70 0.86 12.79
N ALA A 126 6.77 1.45 13.31
CA ALA A 126 7.90 0.67 13.82
C ALA A 126 7.46 -0.16 15.06
N LEU A 127 8.05 -1.35 15.30
CA LEU A 127 7.65 -2.22 16.42
C LEU A 127 7.82 -1.54 17.77
N THR A 128 8.87 -0.72 17.92
CA THR A 128 9.11 0.07 19.13
C THR A 128 8.27 1.35 19.22
N MET A 129 7.38 1.60 18.24
CA MET A 129 6.63 2.86 18.07
C MET A 129 7.49 4.12 17.87
N TRP A 130 8.82 3.98 17.86
CA TRP A 130 9.73 5.09 17.98
C TRP A 130 10.50 5.35 16.68
N ARG A 131 10.45 6.60 16.20
CA ARG A 131 11.41 7.15 15.24
C ARG A 131 11.90 8.50 15.77
N PRO A 132 13.04 8.57 16.47
CA PRO A 132 13.52 9.80 17.10
C PRO A 132 13.92 10.89 16.11
N GLU A 133 14.17 10.54 14.85
CA GLU A 133 15.07 11.33 14.00
C GLU A 133 14.37 12.28 13.02
N ARG A 134 13.02 12.34 12.95
CA ARG A 134 12.33 13.21 11.99
C ARG A 134 11.06 13.88 12.55
N PRO A 135 11.19 15.02 13.25
CA PRO A 135 10.10 16.00 13.36
C PRO A 135 9.57 16.39 11.97
N PRO A 136 8.31 16.83 11.83
CA PRO A 136 7.23 16.93 12.82
C PRO A 136 6.33 15.68 13.00
N TYR A 137 6.54 14.59 12.28
CA TYR A 137 5.51 13.56 12.01
C TYR A 137 5.29 12.53 13.13
N THR A 138 6.08 12.55 14.20
CA THR A 138 6.08 11.47 15.20
C THR A 138 5.31 11.81 16.47
N ALA A 139 5.08 13.10 16.76
CA ALA A 139 4.41 13.50 18.00
C ALA A 139 2.95 13.02 18.05
N SER A 140 2.24 13.05 16.92
CA SER A 140 0.84 12.64 16.86
C SER A 140 0.66 11.13 17.06
N TRP A 141 1.70 10.33 16.83
CA TRP A 141 1.66 8.87 16.96
C TRP A 141 2.16 8.34 18.31
N GLN A 142 2.69 9.21 19.18
CA GLN A 142 3.19 8.84 20.51
C GLN A 142 2.08 8.52 21.52
N GLU A 143 0.82 8.83 21.22
CA GLU A 143 -0.31 8.54 22.12
C GLU A 143 -0.66 7.04 22.18
N PHE A 144 -0.23 6.25 21.18
CA PHE A 144 -0.51 4.83 21.13
C PHE A 144 0.48 4.04 21.99
N ALA A 145 -0.05 3.14 22.81
CA ALA A 145 0.75 2.39 23.78
C ALA A 145 1.76 1.41 23.14
N ASN A 146 1.47 0.88 21.95
CA ASN A 146 2.33 -0.08 21.25
C ASN A 146 1.96 -0.16 19.75
N PHE A 147 2.78 -0.92 19.00
CA PHE A 147 2.60 -1.23 17.58
C PHE A 147 1.15 -1.60 17.23
N ARG A 148 0.59 -2.57 17.94
CA ARG A 148 -0.76 -3.10 17.67
C ARG A 148 -1.86 -2.07 17.89
N ALA A 149 -1.70 -1.20 18.89
CA ALA A 149 -2.67 -0.16 19.24
C ALA A 149 -2.77 0.95 18.17
N ALA A 150 -1.69 1.20 17.42
CA ALA A 150 -1.67 2.22 16.36
C ALA A 150 -2.23 1.74 15.01
N LEU A 151 -2.22 0.43 14.72
CA LEU A 151 -2.63 -0.11 13.42
C LEU A 151 -4.06 0.26 12.97
N PRO A 152 -5.08 0.35 13.86
CA PRO A 152 -6.40 0.82 13.45
C PRO A 152 -6.39 2.26 12.91
N GLU A 153 -5.58 3.15 13.49
CA GLU A 153 -5.48 4.54 13.03
C GLU A 153 -4.64 4.64 11.76
N PHE A 154 -3.61 3.79 11.58
CA PHE A 154 -2.92 3.65 10.30
C PHE A 154 -3.92 3.32 9.18
N GLY A 155 -4.75 2.30 9.39
CA GLY A 155 -5.80 1.92 8.43
C GLY A 155 -6.71 3.09 8.10
N ARG A 156 -7.20 3.80 9.13
CA ARG A 156 -8.07 4.97 8.98
C ARG A 156 -7.41 6.09 8.15
N SER A 157 -6.11 6.35 8.30
CA SER A 157 -5.40 7.32 7.44
C SER A 157 -5.40 6.93 5.97
N TYR A 158 -5.09 5.67 5.65
CA TYR A 158 -5.06 5.19 4.27
C TYR A 158 -6.45 5.14 3.62
N GLU A 159 -7.45 4.68 4.37
CA GLU A 159 -8.86 4.68 3.96
C GLU A 159 -9.32 6.11 3.63
N PHE A 160 -9.05 7.07 4.52
CA PHE A 160 -9.39 8.47 4.30
C PHE A 160 -8.72 9.05 3.05
N MET A 161 -7.41 8.80 2.87
CA MET A 161 -6.68 9.27 1.69
C MET A 161 -7.26 8.71 0.39
N ALA A 162 -7.52 7.41 0.34
CA ALA A 162 -8.09 6.74 -0.82
C ALA A 162 -9.51 7.25 -1.14
N GLU A 163 -10.37 7.41 -0.14
CA GLU A 163 -11.73 7.94 -0.34
C GLU A 163 -11.74 9.39 -0.82
N TYR A 164 -10.92 10.25 -0.21
CA TYR A 164 -10.79 11.64 -0.63
C TYR A 164 -10.30 11.74 -2.08
N ALA A 165 -9.19 11.07 -2.40
CA ALA A 165 -8.62 11.14 -3.74
C ALA A 165 -9.58 10.52 -4.77
N SER A 166 -10.33 9.46 -4.40
CA SER A 166 -11.39 8.91 -5.26
C SER A 166 -12.48 9.94 -5.57
N TRP A 167 -12.95 10.66 -4.55
CA TRP A 167 -13.91 11.75 -4.72
C TRP A 167 -13.35 12.87 -5.60
N LYS A 168 -12.08 13.27 -5.39
CA LYS A 168 -11.42 14.32 -6.15
C LYS A 168 -11.27 13.94 -7.63
N MET A 169 -10.82 12.73 -7.94
CA MET A 169 -10.67 12.26 -9.31
C MET A 169 -12.00 12.25 -10.06
N ARG A 170 -13.13 11.92 -9.42
CA ARG A 170 -14.45 12.00 -10.08
C ARG A 170 -14.87 13.42 -10.45
N GLN A 171 -14.37 14.43 -9.74
CA GLN A 171 -14.63 15.83 -10.09
C GLN A 171 -13.86 16.24 -11.35
N THR A 172 -12.63 15.75 -11.51
CA THR A 172 -11.74 16.14 -12.60
C THR A 172 -11.82 15.20 -13.81
N HIS A 173 -12.28 13.97 -13.60
CA HIS A 173 -12.47 12.93 -14.61
C HIS A 173 -13.92 12.42 -14.56
N PRO A 174 -14.89 13.20 -15.06
CA PRO A 174 -16.32 12.86 -14.97
C PRO A 174 -16.73 11.62 -15.78
N SER A 175 -15.84 11.09 -16.64
CA SER A 175 -16.05 9.85 -17.39
C SER A 175 -15.73 8.58 -16.60
N LEU A 176 -15.19 8.70 -15.38
CA LEU A 176 -14.90 7.55 -14.54
C LEU A 176 -16.20 6.82 -14.17
N PRO A 177 -16.21 5.48 -14.16
CA PRO A 177 -17.34 4.70 -13.68
C PRO A 177 -17.75 5.05 -12.25
N ASP A 178 -19.04 4.90 -11.93
CA ASP A 178 -19.59 5.19 -10.60
C ASP A 178 -19.01 4.29 -9.49
N GLU A 179 -18.42 3.17 -9.84
CA GLU A 179 -17.74 2.25 -8.94
C GLU A 179 -16.24 2.53 -8.81
N TRP A 180 -15.67 3.36 -9.69
CA TRP A 180 -14.23 3.61 -9.71
C TRP A 180 -13.74 4.23 -8.40
N ARG A 181 -12.66 3.67 -7.86
CA ARG A 181 -12.02 4.17 -6.64
C ARG A 181 -10.57 3.72 -6.58
N ILE A 182 -9.81 4.40 -5.75
CA ILE A 182 -8.51 3.93 -5.29
C ILE A 182 -8.76 2.81 -4.28
N TRP A 183 -8.20 1.62 -4.55
CA TRP A 183 -8.30 0.47 -3.66
C TRP A 183 -7.29 0.58 -2.52
N VAL A 184 -7.60 0.03 -1.35
CA VAL A 184 -6.63 -0.04 -0.24
C VAL A 184 -6.24 -1.48 0.03
N PHE A 185 -4.96 -1.80 -0.16
CA PHE A 185 -4.43 -3.12 0.18
C PHE A 185 -3.95 -3.11 1.65
N PRO A 186 -4.51 -3.97 2.52
CA PRO A 186 -4.52 -3.73 3.96
C PRO A 186 -3.34 -4.36 4.71
N GLY A 187 -2.10 -3.93 4.41
CA GLY A 187 -0.90 -4.38 5.13
C GLY A 187 -0.98 -4.12 6.65
N HIS A 188 -1.53 -2.98 7.07
CA HIS A 188 -1.79 -2.67 8.49
C HIS A 188 -2.69 -3.73 9.18
N LEU A 189 -3.73 -4.20 8.49
CA LEU A 189 -4.68 -5.17 9.04
C LEU A 189 -4.07 -6.57 9.10
N TRP A 190 -3.23 -6.91 8.12
CA TRP A 190 -2.46 -8.14 8.16
C TRP A 190 -1.53 -8.16 9.36
N MET A 191 -0.79 -7.07 9.59
CA MET A 191 0.06 -6.93 10.78
C MET A 191 -0.75 -7.08 12.07
N ALA A 192 -1.94 -6.48 12.14
CA ALA A 192 -2.80 -6.54 13.31
C ALA A 192 -3.29 -7.97 13.58
N ARG A 193 -3.71 -8.68 12.54
CA ARG A 193 -4.18 -10.06 12.64
C ARG A 193 -3.07 -11.03 13.01
N VAL A 194 -1.88 -10.88 12.42
CA VAL A 194 -0.74 -11.72 12.77
C VAL A 194 -0.31 -11.49 14.21
N TRP A 195 -0.27 -10.24 14.68
CA TRP A 195 -0.02 -9.94 16.10
C TRP A 195 -1.02 -10.66 17.01
N ASP A 196 -2.32 -10.51 16.76
CA ASP A 196 -3.36 -11.11 17.58
C ASP A 196 -3.30 -12.65 17.56
N ASP A 197 -2.97 -13.25 16.41
CA ASP A 197 -2.86 -14.69 16.25
C ASP A 197 -1.54 -15.26 16.83
N ILE A 198 -0.46 -14.46 16.92
CA ILE A 198 0.77 -14.82 17.64
C ILE A 198 0.48 -14.92 19.14
N GLU A 199 -0.15 -13.90 19.71
CA GLU A 199 -0.56 -13.88 21.13
C GLU A 199 -1.49 -15.05 21.47
N ALA A 200 -2.32 -15.48 20.51
CA ALA A 200 -3.18 -16.64 20.63
C ALA A 200 -2.50 -17.99 20.34
N GLY A 201 -1.21 -18.02 19.99
CA GLY A 201 -0.45 -19.24 19.68
C GLY A 201 -0.87 -19.94 18.40
N LYS A 202 -1.41 -19.22 17.42
CA LYS A 202 -1.97 -19.78 16.18
C LYS A 202 -1.02 -19.71 14.98
N VAL A 203 0.05 -18.91 15.03
CA VAL A 203 0.97 -18.74 13.89
C VAL A 203 2.03 -19.84 13.90
N PRO A 204 2.08 -20.73 12.89
CA PRO A 204 3.00 -21.86 12.92
C PRO A 204 4.47 -21.43 12.85
N GLY A 205 5.24 -21.76 13.88
CA GLY A 205 6.69 -21.51 13.90
C GLY A 205 7.10 -20.06 14.16
N VAL A 206 6.16 -19.17 14.48
CA VAL A 206 6.39 -17.77 14.82
C VAL A 206 5.79 -17.52 16.19
N THR A 207 6.59 -17.03 17.13
CA THR A 207 6.15 -16.83 18.52
C THR A 207 6.22 -15.37 18.97
N ASN A 208 6.88 -14.50 18.21
CA ASN A 208 6.95 -13.07 18.46
C ASN A 208 6.82 -12.29 17.16
N MET A 209 6.29 -11.07 17.22
CA MET A 209 6.17 -10.21 16.04
C MET A 209 7.53 -9.94 15.38
N GLN A 210 8.58 -9.80 16.19
CA GLN A 210 9.97 -9.57 15.76
C GLN A 210 10.51 -10.68 14.85
N ASP A 211 9.99 -11.91 14.96
CA ASP A 211 10.41 -13.03 14.12
C ASP A 211 10.08 -12.80 12.63
N LEU A 212 9.22 -11.81 12.33
CA LEU A 212 8.82 -11.43 10.97
C LEU A 212 9.62 -10.23 10.43
N PHE A 213 10.54 -9.69 11.21
CA PHE A 213 11.27 -8.46 10.90
C PHE A 213 12.78 -8.65 10.83
N GLU A 214 13.42 -7.87 9.96
CA GLU A 214 14.88 -7.72 9.88
C GLU A 214 15.34 -6.61 10.84
N ASP A 215 14.55 -5.54 10.95
CA ASP A 215 14.77 -4.44 11.90
C ASP A 215 13.43 -3.94 12.48
N ASP A 216 13.41 -2.74 13.06
CA ASP A 216 12.21 -2.24 13.74
C ASP A 216 11.04 -1.91 12.80
N ILE A 217 11.19 -1.93 11.47
CA ILE A 217 10.09 -1.62 10.53
C ILE A 217 10.07 -2.46 9.24
N HIS A 218 11.20 -3.01 8.82
CA HIS A 218 11.34 -3.77 7.59
C HIS A 218 11.16 -5.26 7.90
N THR A 219 10.28 -5.93 7.16
CA THR A 219 10.11 -7.38 7.36
C THR A 219 11.31 -8.16 6.85
N ASN A 220 11.58 -9.31 7.45
CA ASN A 220 12.47 -10.31 6.87
C ASN A 220 11.73 -11.15 5.80
N GLY A 221 12.36 -12.21 5.29
CA GLY A 221 11.78 -13.09 4.28
C GLY A 221 10.46 -13.77 4.69
N ILE A 222 10.24 -14.03 5.98
CA ILE A 222 9.01 -14.65 6.48
C ILE A 222 7.84 -13.66 6.43
N GLY A 223 8.04 -12.46 7.00
CA GLY A 223 7.02 -11.40 6.95
C GLY A 223 6.74 -10.94 5.51
N GLY A 224 7.79 -10.80 4.72
CA GLY A 224 7.71 -10.44 3.30
C GLY A 224 6.95 -11.48 2.46
N TYR A 225 7.11 -12.77 2.74
CA TYR A 225 6.34 -13.82 2.07
C TYR A 225 4.84 -13.76 2.42
N GLY A 226 4.51 -13.57 3.71
CA GLY A 226 3.13 -13.53 4.17
C GLY A 226 2.34 -12.35 3.61
N LEU A 227 2.95 -11.17 3.56
CA LEU A 227 2.34 -10.00 2.93
C LEU A 227 2.31 -10.14 1.38
N ALA A 228 3.16 -10.98 0.76
CA ALA A 228 3.17 -11.16 -0.69
C ALA A 228 1.99 -12.04 -1.09
N CYS A 229 1.62 -12.99 -0.22
CA CYS A 229 0.35 -13.71 -0.31
C CYS A 229 -0.83 -12.74 -0.25
N LEU A 230 -0.82 -11.73 0.64
CA LEU A 230 -1.86 -10.71 0.71
C LEU A 230 -1.95 -9.89 -0.58
N VAL A 231 -0.85 -9.30 -1.04
CA VAL A 231 -0.83 -8.47 -2.26
C VAL A 231 -1.25 -9.28 -3.49
N THR A 232 -0.72 -10.49 -3.66
CA THR A 232 -1.13 -11.39 -4.76
C THR A 232 -2.63 -11.68 -4.71
N THR A 233 -3.15 -11.99 -3.51
CA THR A 233 -4.57 -12.31 -3.32
C THR A 233 -5.45 -11.13 -3.68
N CYS A 234 -5.12 -9.93 -3.20
CA CYS A 234 -5.89 -8.72 -3.51
C CYS A 234 -5.78 -8.34 -4.99
N LEU A 235 -4.57 -8.34 -5.55
CA LEU A 235 -4.31 -7.90 -6.93
C LEU A 235 -4.98 -8.79 -7.96
N TYR A 236 -4.81 -10.11 -7.83
CA TYR A 236 -5.33 -11.07 -8.78
C TYR A 236 -6.69 -11.64 -8.37
N GLN A 237 -7.26 -11.13 -7.26
CA GLN A 237 -8.50 -11.61 -6.65
C GLN A 237 -8.52 -13.14 -6.50
N PHE A 238 -7.38 -13.70 -6.11
CA PHE A 238 -7.10 -15.11 -6.26
C PHE A 238 -6.93 -15.80 -4.90
N ASN A 239 -7.73 -16.84 -4.63
CA ASN A 239 -7.62 -17.58 -3.38
C ASN A 239 -6.41 -18.53 -3.38
N LEU A 240 -5.28 -18.06 -2.87
CA LEU A 240 -4.08 -18.88 -2.70
C LEU A 240 -4.28 -20.09 -1.79
N SER A 241 -5.20 -20.03 -0.82
CA SER A 241 -5.45 -21.16 0.11
C SER A 241 -6.09 -22.38 -0.59
N ASN A 242 -6.75 -22.16 -1.73
CA ASN A 242 -7.30 -23.25 -2.56
C ASN A 242 -6.22 -23.98 -3.39
N ARG A 243 -4.97 -23.50 -3.39
CA ARG A 243 -3.87 -24.12 -4.13
C ARG A 243 -3.10 -25.10 -3.27
N ARG A 244 -3.06 -26.36 -3.74
CA ARG A 244 -2.19 -27.39 -3.17
C ARG A 244 -0.73 -26.93 -3.16
N THR A 245 -0.28 -26.29 -4.24
CA THR A 245 1.08 -25.76 -4.40
C THR A 245 1.08 -24.40 -5.10
N PHE A 246 1.97 -23.53 -4.65
CA PHE A 246 2.42 -22.29 -5.29
C PHE A 246 3.82 -21.99 -4.72
N HIS A 247 4.51 -20.99 -5.26
CA HIS A 247 5.87 -20.65 -4.83
C HIS A 247 5.94 -20.48 -3.30
N THR A 248 6.92 -21.14 -2.70
CA THR A 248 7.18 -21.14 -1.26
C THR A 248 8.68 -21.12 -1.06
N PRO A 249 9.25 -20.06 -0.48
CA PRO A 249 10.68 -19.98 -0.21
C PRO A 249 11.17 -21.10 0.69
N ALA A 250 12.46 -21.40 0.59
CA ALA A 250 13.14 -22.23 1.58
C ALA A 250 12.98 -21.60 2.98
N GLY A 251 12.71 -22.43 3.99
CA GLY A 251 12.47 -21.99 5.37
C GLY A 251 11.01 -21.72 5.72
N ILE A 252 10.11 -21.57 4.73
CA ILE A 252 8.68 -21.47 4.99
C ILE A 252 8.07 -22.88 5.07
N SER A 253 7.58 -23.24 6.26
CA SER A 253 6.91 -24.53 6.48
C SER A 253 5.55 -24.58 5.77
N ALA A 254 5.09 -25.77 5.38
CA ALA A 254 3.78 -25.94 4.76
C ALA A 254 2.61 -25.41 5.64
N PRO A 255 2.60 -25.61 6.98
CA PRO A 255 1.60 -25.00 7.85
C PRO A 255 1.63 -23.47 7.82
N LEU A 256 2.82 -22.85 7.86
CA LEU A 256 2.95 -21.39 7.83
C LEU A 256 2.49 -20.80 6.49
N ARG A 257 2.83 -21.44 5.38
CA ARG A 257 2.29 -21.10 4.05
C ARG A 257 0.77 -21.11 4.04
N THR A 258 0.17 -22.20 4.51
CA THR A 258 -1.30 -22.34 4.54
C THR A 258 -1.91 -21.25 5.41
N TYR A 259 -1.33 -20.97 6.57
CA TYR A 259 -1.77 -19.88 7.44
C TYR A 259 -1.76 -18.52 6.72
N PHE A 260 -0.66 -18.14 6.09
CA PHE A 260 -0.59 -16.86 5.37
C PHE A 260 -1.53 -16.77 4.18
N ALA A 261 -1.68 -17.85 3.40
CA ALA A 261 -2.62 -17.89 2.28
C ALA A 261 -4.09 -17.76 2.74
N THR A 262 -4.46 -18.44 3.83
CA THR A 262 -5.81 -18.33 4.42
C THR A 262 -6.03 -16.93 4.99
N LEU A 263 -5.08 -16.41 5.76
CA LEU A 263 -5.18 -15.06 6.34
C LEU A 263 -5.33 -13.98 5.26
N ALA A 264 -4.55 -14.08 4.18
CA ALA A 264 -4.65 -13.17 3.03
C ALA A 264 -6.06 -13.17 2.43
N TRP A 265 -6.63 -14.36 2.19
CA TRP A 265 -7.98 -14.50 1.66
C TRP A 265 -9.06 -13.95 2.60
N ASP A 266 -8.99 -14.30 3.89
CA ASP A 266 -9.94 -13.84 4.90
C ASP A 266 -9.93 -12.31 5.03
N ILE A 267 -8.74 -11.69 5.03
CA ILE A 267 -8.62 -10.24 5.04
C ILE A 267 -9.18 -9.63 3.77
N ALA A 268 -8.74 -10.09 2.59
CA ALA A 268 -9.12 -9.50 1.32
C ALA A 268 -10.64 -9.57 1.07
N THR A 269 -11.28 -10.68 1.44
CA THR A 269 -12.73 -10.88 1.28
C THR A 269 -13.60 -10.29 2.38
N SER A 270 -13.01 -9.86 3.51
CA SER A 270 -13.76 -9.18 4.57
C SER A 270 -13.61 -7.66 4.53
N TYR A 271 -12.46 -7.14 4.09
CA TYR A 271 -12.12 -5.72 4.07
C TYR A 271 -12.67 -5.00 2.83
N ALA A 272 -13.68 -4.15 3.02
CA ALA A 272 -14.39 -3.49 1.91
C ALA A 272 -13.48 -2.67 0.97
N PRO A 273 -12.49 -1.90 1.48
CA PRO A 273 -11.60 -1.12 0.62
C PRO A 273 -10.67 -1.97 -0.28
N ALA A 274 -10.48 -3.27 -0.01
CA ALA A 274 -9.73 -4.17 -0.89
C ALA A 274 -10.52 -4.63 -2.12
N GLY A 275 -11.85 -4.41 -2.15
CA GLY A 275 -12.67 -4.64 -3.34
C GLY A 275 -13.17 -6.05 -3.60
N MET A 276 -12.92 -7.01 -2.71
CA MET A 276 -13.36 -8.40 -2.88
C MET A 276 -14.61 -8.74 -2.07
N THR A 277 -15.66 -7.91 -2.15
CA THR A 277 -17.00 -8.09 -1.53
C THR A 277 -17.11 -7.94 -0.01
N GLY A 278 -16.03 -7.52 0.65
CA GLY A 278 -16.01 -7.28 2.09
C GLY A 278 -16.91 -6.13 2.56
N ASN A 279 -17.30 -6.17 3.85
CA ASN A 279 -18.09 -5.13 4.52
C ASN A 279 -17.38 -4.49 5.73
N LEU A 280 -16.23 -5.04 6.14
CA LEU A 280 -15.42 -4.44 7.19
C LEU A 280 -14.86 -3.10 6.68
N ARG A 281 -15.00 -2.04 7.49
CA ARG A 281 -14.61 -0.66 7.13
C ARG A 281 -15.32 -0.12 5.87
N SER A 282 -16.60 -0.45 5.69
CA SER A 282 -17.41 0.09 4.60
C SER A 282 -18.00 1.48 4.88
N ALA A 283 -17.92 1.96 6.12
CA ALA A 283 -18.44 3.28 6.48
C ALA A 283 -17.50 4.38 5.97
N PRO A 284 -18.01 5.40 5.26
CA PRO A 284 -17.16 6.44 4.69
C PRO A 284 -16.49 7.26 5.78
N LEU A 285 -15.20 7.53 5.60
CA LEU A 285 -14.37 8.42 6.41
C LEU A 285 -14.29 9.82 5.82
N TRP A 286 -14.41 9.97 4.50
CA TRP A 286 -14.52 11.26 3.81
C TRP A 286 -15.98 11.60 3.48
N ASN A 287 -16.37 12.84 3.72
CA ASN A 287 -17.71 13.33 3.37
C ASN A 287 -17.67 14.81 2.95
N ALA A 288 -17.84 15.06 1.66
CA ALA A 288 -17.81 16.39 1.06
C ALA A 288 -18.95 17.34 1.51
N VAL A 289 -20.01 16.83 2.17
CA VAL A 289 -21.09 17.65 2.73
C VAL A 289 -20.70 18.24 4.09
N THR A 290 -19.92 17.50 4.88
CA THR A 290 -19.61 17.86 6.27
C THR A 290 -18.15 18.24 6.50
N MET A 291 -17.27 17.94 5.55
CA MET A 291 -15.84 18.21 5.63
C MET A 291 -15.43 19.25 4.59
N ASN A 292 -14.56 20.17 4.99
CA ASN A 292 -13.96 21.12 4.06
C ASN A 292 -12.99 20.38 3.15
N ASP A 293 -13.01 20.73 1.87
CA ASP A 293 -12.04 20.26 0.88
C ASP A 293 -10.62 20.69 1.29
N PRO A 294 -9.69 19.76 1.60
CA PRO A 294 -8.30 20.07 1.88
C PRO A 294 -7.54 20.65 0.68
N LEU A 295 -8.01 20.39 -0.56
CA LEU A 295 -7.39 20.85 -1.81
C LEU A 295 -8.44 21.53 -2.73
N PRO A 296 -8.98 22.69 -2.35
CA PRO A 296 -10.06 23.36 -3.08
C PRO A 296 -9.63 23.87 -4.47
N ASN A 297 -8.32 24.02 -4.71
CA ASN A 297 -7.74 24.53 -5.95
C ASN A 297 -7.00 23.44 -6.75
N TRP A 298 -7.33 22.16 -6.53
CA TRP A 298 -6.75 21.05 -7.28
C TRP A 298 -7.56 20.79 -8.56
N PRO A 299 -6.93 20.56 -9.74
CA PRO A 299 -5.50 20.44 -10.00
C PRO A 299 -4.76 21.78 -9.86
N PRO A 300 -3.58 21.83 -9.20
CA PRO A 300 -2.78 23.04 -9.18
C PRO A 300 -2.32 23.42 -10.60
N SER A 301 -2.16 24.73 -10.83
CA SER A 301 -1.79 25.29 -12.16
C SER A 301 -0.42 24.86 -12.68
N ASP A 302 0.39 24.17 -11.86
CA ASP A 302 1.74 23.68 -12.19
C ASP A 302 1.76 22.22 -12.64
N LEU A 303 0.60 21.57 -12.78
CA LEU A 303 0.52 20.19 -13.28
C LEU A 303 1.00 20.03 -14.73
N ASP A 304 1.14 21.12 -15.48
CA ASP A 304 1.61 21.12 -16.88
C ASP A 304 3.11 20.78 -17.05
N GLU A 305 3.90 20.71 -15.97
CA GLU A 305 5.35 20.37 -16.03
C GLU A 305 5.63 18.85 -16.12
N VAL A 306 4.62 18.03 -16.43
CA VAL A 306 4.74 16.55 -16.48
C VAL A 306 4.98 16.02 -17.91
N ASN A 307 5.03 16.89 -18.93
CA ASN A 307 5.37 16.52 -20.32
C ASN A 307 6.85 16.73 -20.66
#